data_AF-A0A7Y0SFX7-F1
#
_entry.id   AF-A0A7Y0SFX7-F1
#
_cell.length_a   1.000
_cell.length_b   1.000
_cell.length_c   1.000
_cell.angle_alpha   90.00
_cell.angle_beta   90.00
_cell.angle_gamma   90.00
#
_symmetry.space_group_name_H-M   'P 1'
#
loop_
_entity.id
_entity.type
_entity.pdbx_description
1 polymer ?
#
loop_
_entity_poly.entity_id
_entity_poly.type
_entity_poly.pdbx_seq_one_letter_code
_entity_poly.pdbx_strand_id
1 'polypeptide(L)'
;MAQIIFALTILFAAPSWAETEEAGPKLAYFTLEPDLTTNFYTKGKKLGYVQVRIDIMVMSQQDLSVVEHHQPLIRDAVIELLGKQT
;
A
#
# COMPACT_ATOMS: atom_id res chain seq x y z
N MET A 1 16.97 3.32 57.26
CA MET A 1 17.64 4.06 56.16
C MET A 1 17.24 3.51 54.78
N ALA A 2 17.50 2.23 54.46
CA ALA A 2 17.16 1.65 53.15
C ALA A 2 15.66 1.73 52.77
N GLN A 3 14.74 1.51 53.73
CA GLN A 3 13.30 1.59 53.48
C GLN A 3 12.80 3.02 53.18
N ILE A 4 13.44 4.04 53.76
CA ILE A 4 13.10 5.45 53.52
C ILE A 4 13.55 5.85 52.11
N ILE A 5 14.72 5.37 51.68
CA ILE A 5 15.24 5.59 50.33
C ILE A 5 14.33 4.94 49.28
N PHE A 6 13.84 3.72 49.55
CA PHE A 6 12.94 3.00 48.64
C PHE A 6 11.55 3.66 48.53
N ALA A 7 11.02 4.19 49.63
CA ALA A 7 9.77 4.94 49.63
C ALA A 7 9.90 6.26 48.85
N LEU A 8 11.06 6.93 48.93
CA LEU A 8 11.31 8.18 48.22
C LEU A 8 11.41 7.99 46.70
N THR A 9 11.96 6.86 46.22
CA THR A 9 12.05 6.58 44.78
C THR A 9 10.68 6.38 44.10
N ILE A 10 9.67 5.93 44.84
CA ILE A 10 8.31 5.75 44.31
C ILE A 10 7.60 7.10 44.13
N LEU A 11 7.90 8.10 44.98
CA LEU A 11 7.31 9.44 44.85
C LEU A 11 7.80 10.22 43.62
N PHE A 12 8.96 9.87 43.06
CA PHE A 12 9.53 10.51 41.86
C PHE A 12 9.28 9.73 40.56
N ALA A 13 8.53 8.62 40.61
CA ALA A 13 8.13 7.89 39.43
C ALA A 13 7.01 8.64 38.69
N ALA A 14 7.39 9.55 37.78
CA ALA A 14 6.44 10.15 36.86
C ALA A 14 5.95 9.07 35.86
N PRO A 15 4.63 8.97 35.57
CA PRO A 15 4.17 8.11 34.51
C PRO A 15 4.72 8.63 33.17
N SER A 16 5.49 7.80 32.46
CA SER A 16 5.83 8.10 31.07
C SER A 16 4.59 7.87 30.22
N TRP A 17 4.02 8.95 29.68
CA TRP A 17 2.95 8.84 28.70
C TRP A 17 3.62 8.53 27.37
N ALA A 18 3.35 7.35 26.81
CA ALA A 18 3.74 7.07 25.43
C ALA A 18 2.94 8.00 24.53
N GLU A 19 3.61 8.79 23.69
CA GLU A 19 2.92 9.46 22.58
C GLU A 19 2.26 8.37 21.74
N THR A 20 0.92 8.38 21.72
CA THR A 20 0.20 7.65 20.71
C THR A 20 0.50 8.40 19.42
N GLU A 21 1.34 7.82 18.55
CA GLU A 21 1.45 8.30 17.17
C GLU A 21 0.02 8.50 16.68
N GLU A 22 -0.37 9.75 16.42
CA GLU A 22 -1.60 10.00 15.69
C GLU A 22 -1.50 9.12 14.46
N ALA A 23 -2.42 8.16 14.35
CA ALA A 23 -2.40 7.16 13.30
C ALA A 23 -2.53 7.90 11.98
N GLY A 24 -1.38 8.26 11.40
CA GLY A 24 -1.28 8.85 10.08
C GLY A 24 -1.98 7.94 9.07
N PRO A 25 -2.28 8.45 7.87
CA PRO A 25 -2.95 7.66 6.84
C PRO A 25 -2.25 6.31 6.69
N LYS A 26 -2.96 5.24 7.03
CA LYS A 26 -2.45 3.87 6.94
C LYS A 26 -2.41 3.51 5.47
N LEU A 27 -1.27 3.80 4.85
CA LEU A 27 -0.98 3.42 3.48
C LEU A 27 -1.09 1.91 3.34
N ALA A 28 -1.80 1.47 2.31
CA ALA A 28 -1.86 0.08 1.94
C ALA A 28 -1.58 -0.08 0.45
N TYR A 29 -1.23 -1.29 0.04
CA TYR A 29 -0.96 -1.62 -1.36
C TYR A 29 -1.86 -2.78 -1.76
N PHE A 30 -2.52 -2.62 -2.90
CA PHE A 30 -3.33 -3.66 -3.54
C PHE A 30 -2.61 -4.15 -4.79
N THR A 31 -2.25 -5.43 -4.82
CA THR A 31 -1.66 -6.05 -6.01
C THR A 31 -2.77 -6.52 -6.94
N LEU A 32 -2.72 -6.05 -8.19
CA LEU A 32 -3.67 -6.44 -9.21
C LEU A 32 -3.30 -7.81 -9.78
N GLU A 33 -4.00 -8.85 -9.35
CA GLU A 33 -3.82 -10.21 -9.84
C GLU A 33 -4.93 -10.63 -10.83
N PRO A 34 -4.61 -11.40 -11.88
CA PRO A 34 -3.27 -11.82 -12.29
C PRO A 34 -2.49 -10.72 -13.03
N ASP A 35 -1.16 -10.91 -13.16
CA ASP A 35 -0.30 -10.07 -14.00
C ASP A 35 -0.89 -9.92 -15.42
N LEU A 36 -0.75 -8.74 -16.01
CA LEU A 36 -1.33 -8.43 -17.31
C LEU A 36 -0.32 -8.65 -18.43
N THR A 37 -0.65 -9.54 -19.37
CA THR A 37 0.16 -9.79 -20.58
C THR A 37 -0.59 -9.34 -21.82
N THR A 38 0.03 -8.48 -22.63
CA THR A 38 -0.53 -8.02 -23.91
C THR A 38 0.52 -8.01 -25.03
N ASN A 39 0.06 -8.13 -26.27
CA ASN A 39 0.91 -8.01 -27.44
C ASN A 39 1.26 -6.53 -27.66
N PHE A 40 2.54 -6.24 -27.83
CA PHE A 40 3.03 -4.90 -28.08
C PHE A 40 3.42 -4.77 -29.56
N TYR A 41 2.82 -3.79 -30.24
CA TYR A 41 3.13 -3.54 -31.65
C TYR A 41 4.47 -2.80 -31.73
N THR A 42 5.47 -3.40 -32.37
CA THR A 42 6.75 -2.72 -32.62
C THR A 42 6.77 -2.20 -34.05
N LYS A 43 7.52 -1.12 -34.33
CA LYS A 43 7.67 -0.57 -35.70
C LYS A 43 8.26 -1.56 -36.73
N GLY A 44 8.72 -2.74 -36.30
CA GLY A 44 9.31 -3.78 -37.14
C GLY A 44 8.39 -4.98 -37.38
N LYS A 45 8.88 -5.99 -38.10
CA LYS A 45 8.14 -7.23 -38.41
C LYS A 45 8.10 -8.24 -37.25
N LYS A 46 8.48 -7.84 -36.04
CA LYS A 46 8.56 -8.74 -34.87
C LYS A 46 7.43 -8.41 -33.91
N LEU A 47 6.60 -9.41 -33.64
CA LEU A 47 5.60 -9.36 -32.58
C LEU A 47 6.30 -9.45 -31.23
N GLY A 48 6.14 -8.44 -30.39
CA GLY A 48 6.59 -8.45 -29.00
C GLY A 48 5.40 -8.66 -28.06
N TYR A 49 5.68 -9.05 -26.82
CA TYR A 49 4.71 -9.04 -25.73
C TYR A 49 5.29 -8.29 -24.55
N VAL A 50 4.41 -7.69 -23.75
CA VAL A 50 4.75 -7.05 -22.49
C VAL A 50 3.92 -7.72 -21.38
N GLN A 51 4.58 -8.03 -20.28
CA GLN A 51 3.94 -8.48 -19.05
C GLN A 51 4.16 -7.41 -17.99
N VAL A 52 3.08 -6.98 -17.35
CA VAL A 52 3.10 -5.89 -16.36
C VAL A 52 2.45 -6.39 -15.07
N ARG A 53 3.14 -6.16 -13.95
CA ARG A 53 2.60 -6.29 -12.60
C ARG A 53 2.29 -4.90 -12.05
N ILE A 54 1.13 -4.74 -11.43
CA ILE A 54 0.63 -3.43 -11.00
C ILE A 54 0.26 -3.51 -9.53
N ASP A 55 0.87 -2.62 -8.73
CA ASP A 55 0.55 -2.41 -7.33
C ASP A 55 -0.07 -1.02 -7.16
N ILE A 56 -1.27 -0.97 -6.57
CA ILE A 56 -2.05 0.26 -6.38
C ILE A 56 -1.88 0.68 -4.92
N MET A 57 -1.31 1.87 -4.71
CA MET A 57 -1.24 2.48 -3.37
C MET A 57 -2.59 3.10 -3.01
N VAL A 58 -3.09 2.79 -1.82
CA VAL A 58 -4.29 3.40 -1.23
C VAL A 58 -3.94 4.15 0.05
N MET A 59 -4.63 5.26 0.29
CA MET A 59 -4.36 6.16 1.41
C MET A 59 -5.01 5.70 2.73
N SER A 60 -5.96 4.77 2.64
CA SER A 60 -6.65 4.20 3.79
C SER A 60 -7.00 2.73 3.57
N GLN A 61 -7.16 1.99 4.67
CA GLN A 61 -7.61 0.59 4.63
C GLN A 61 -9.06 0.46 4.12
N GLN A 62 -9.91 1.47 4.30
CA GLN A 62 -11.28 1.43 3.80
C GLN A 62 -11.33 1.44 2.26
N ASP A 63 -10.40 2.18 1.63
CA ASP A 63 -10.30 2.28 0.17
C ASP A 63 -9.91 0.95 -0.49
N LEU A 64 -9.27 0.05 0.25
CA LEU A 64 -8.89 -1.28 -0.24
C LEU A 64 -10.11 -2.05 -0.75
N SER A 65 -11.23 -2.00 -0.01
CA SER A 65 -12.48 -2.69 -0.38
C SER A 65 -13.09 -2.13 -1.67
N VAL A 66 -12.93 -0.83 -1.91
CA VAL A 66 -13.42 -0.16 -3.12
C VAL A 66 -12.58 -0.58 -4.33
N VAL A 67 -11.25 -0.62 -4.17
CA VAL A 67 -10.31 -1.07 -5.20
C VAL A 67 -10.55 -2.53 -5.56
N GLU A 68 -10.72 -3.40 -4.56
CA GLU A 68 -11.01 -4.82 -4.76
C GLU A 68 -12.34 -5.01 -5.52
N HIS A 69 -13.40 -4.28 -5.13
CA HIS A 69 -14.70 -4.37 -5.81
C HIS A 69 -14.65 -3.92 -7.28
N HIS A 70 -13.89 -2.85 -7.58
CA HIS A 70 -13.77 -2.28 -8.93
C HIS A 70 -12.58 -2.81 -9.71
N GLN A 71 -11.93 -3.89 -9.24
CA GLN A 71 -10.81 -4.53 -9.91
C GLN A 71 -11.07 -4.76 -11.42
N PRO A 72 -12.25 -5.22 -11.88
CA PRO A 72 -12.51 -5.43 -13.30
C PRO A 72 -12.44 -4.13 -14.11
N LEU A 73 -12.96 -3.01 -13.58
CA LEU A 73 -12.95 -1.70 -14.23
C LEU A 73 -11.53 -1.14 -14.31
N ILE A 74 -10.76 -1.26 -13.23
CA ILE A 74 -9.36 -0.83 -13.19
C ILE A 74 -8.55 -1.62 -14.22
N ARG A 75 -8.77 -2.93 -14.32
CA ARG A 75 -8.11 -3.79 -15.30
C ARG A 75 -8.44 -3.38 -16.74
N ASP A 76 -9.71 -3.09 -17.03
CA ASP A 76 -10.15 -2.62 -18.35
C ASP A 76 -9.46 -1.31 -18.74
N ALA A 77 -9.44 -0.33 -17.84
CA ALA A 77 -8.78 0.96 -18.06
C ALA A 77 -7.25 0.81 -18.30
N VAL A 78 -6.59 -0.09 -17.57
CA VAL A 78 -5.17 -0.39 -17.76
C VAL A 78 -4.93 -1.05 -19.13
N ILE A 79 -5.76 -2.01 -19.53
CA ILE A 79 -5.66 -2.67 -20.83
C ILE A 79 -5.82 -1.65 -21.95
N GLU A 80 -6.81 -0.76 -21.84
CA GLU A 80 -7.02 0.32 -22.81
C GLU A 80 -5.81 1.25 -22.88
N LEU A 81 -5.24 1.63 -21.74
CA LEU A 81 -4.06 2.49 -21.67
C LEU A 81 -2.85 1.82 -22.36
N LEU A 82 -2.58 0.55 -22.06
CA LEU A 82 -1.47 -0.20 -22.65
C LEU A 82 -1.70 -0.46 -24.15
N GLY A 83 -2.94 -0.65 -24.57
CA GLY A 83 -3.30 -0.86 -25.98
C GLY A 83 -3.12 0.39 -26.86
N LYS A 84 -3.15 1.60 -26.26
CA LYS A 84 -2.91 2.87 -26.97
C LYS A 84 -1.43 3.20 -27.17
N GLN A 85 -0.51 2.49 -26.53
CA GLN A 85 0.93 2.70 -26.68
C GLN A 85 1.44 1.96 -27.93
N THR A 86 1.86 2.70 -28.95
CA THR A 86 2.48 2.21 -30.22
C THR A 86 3.97 2.46 -30.29
#